data_AF-G0VG29-F1
#
_entry.id   AF-G0VG29-F1
#
_cell.length_a   1.000
_cell.length_b   1.000
_cell.length_c   1.000
_cell.angle_alpha   90.00
_cell.angle_beta   90.00
_cell.angle_gamma   90.00
#
_symmetry.space_group_name_H-M   'P 1'
#
loop_
_entity.id
_entity.type
_entity.pdbx_description
1 polymer ?
#
loop_
_entity_poly.entity_id
_entity_poly.type
_entity_poly.pdbx_seq_one_letter_code
_entity_poly.pdbx_strand_id
1 'polypeptide(L)'
;MNSLCLRTSLLIRPTTLRSVFCRHSPAQLLSYRFLSTTHCLRTTPPSKKTITKNNESQISSDVFTIPNVITMSRIATTPLVGYFILSNNLIPAMGLFAYSCITDFLDGYIARKYYLKSVAGSILDPIADKLLMITTTIALSLPPGPQLVPPLIATLILGRDVLLGISGVVIRYVSMCKKYTKEKVTWSSYWNFFKYPTVLVTPTRISKWNTFLQMIYLGLGVGILLMEPYKKTGKSHDGWTTLKEQARRAFNFMGYVVTVTTIWSGTSYLFGKNAITLILK
;
A
#
# COMPACT_ATOMS: atom_id res chain seq x y z
N MET A 1 55.33 -15.86 -31.03
CA MET A 1 55.13 -14.87 -32.10
C MET A 1 53.66 -14.86 -32.50
N ASN A 2 53.02 -13.69 -32.33
CA ASN A 2 51.89 -13.08 -33.09
C ASN A 2 50.56 -13.85 -33.24
N SER A 3 49.43 -13.42 -32.63
CA SER A 3 48.51 -12.31 -33.00
C SER A 3 47.89 -12.39 -34.40
N LEU A 4 46.54 -12.34 -34.50
CA LEU A 4 45.66 -11.72 -35.53
C LEU A 4 44.26 -12.37 -35.44
N CYS A 5 43.17 -11.74 -34.96
CA CYS A 5 42.45 -10.54 -35.45
C CYS A 5 41.94 -10.70 -36.90
N LEU A 6 40.68 -11.14 -37.07
CA LEU A 6 39.99 -11.17 -38.36
C LEU A 6 38.93 -10.05 -38.42
N ARG A 7 39.21 -9.05 -39.24
CA ARG A 7 38.27 -8.07 -39.80
C ARG A 7 38.02 -8.49 -41.25
N THR A 8 36.78 -8.46 -41.72
CA THR A 8 36.50 -8.44 -43.16
C THR A 8 35.26 -7.61 -43.43
N SER A 9 35.48 -6.47 -44.06
CA SER A 9 34.48 -5.61 -44.69
C SER A 9 34.25 -6.11 -46.12
N LEU A 10 33.00 -6.09 -46.59
CA LEU A 10 32.70 -6.28 -48.01
C LEU A 10 31.66 -5.24 -48.46
N LEU A 11 32.17 -4.30 -49.26
CA LEU A 11 31.48 -3.32 -50.09
C LEU A 11 30.84 -4.00 -51.29
N ILE A 12 29.57 -3.72 -51.59
CA ILE A 12 29.01 -3.84 -52.95
C ILE A 12 27.96 -2.73 -53.19
N ARG A 13 28.29 -1.78 -54.09
CA ARG A 13 27.37 -0.99 -54.96
C ARG A 13 27.23 -1.78 -56.28
N PRO A 14 26.19 -1.64 -57.15
CA PRO A 14 25.85 -0.36 -57.81
C PRO A 14 24.40 -0.17 -58.38
N THR A 15 24.08 1.07 -58.82
CA THR A 15 23.27 1.53 -60.01
C THR A 15 21.92 0.85 -60.37
N THR A 16 20.77 1.50 -60.57
CA THR A 16 20.38 2.49 -61.63
C THR A 16 18.85 2.73 -61.60
N LEU A 17 18.39 3.85 -62.20
CA LEU A 17 17.07 4.21 -62.81
C LEU A 17 16.56 5.58 -62.31
N ARG A 18 16.73 6.67 -63.07
CA ARG A 18 15.78 7.26 -64.07
C ARG A 18 14.33 7.30 -63.53
N SER A 19 13.58 8.41 -63.55
CA SER A 19 13.66 9.67 -64.29
C SER A 19 12.50 10.60 -63.90
N VAL A 20 12.64 11.91 -64.17
CA VAL A 20 11.59 12.88 -64.57
C VAL A 20 10.59 13.35 -63.50
N PHE A 21 10.74 14.60 -63.04
CA PHE A 21 9.81 15.67 -63.43
C PHE A 21 10.43 17.06 -63.18
N CYS A 22 10.27 17.92 -64.18
CA CYS A 22 10.80 19.28 -64.28
C CYS A 22 9.64 20.28 -64.14
N ARG A 23 9.82 21.37 -63.39
CA ARG A 23 9.12 22.67 -63.51
C ARG A 23 9.94 23.70 -62.70
N HIS A 24 10.82 24.47 -63.35
CA HIS A 24 10.61 25.86 -63.82
C HIS A 24 10.13 26.85 -62.74
N SER A 25 11.03 27.70 -62.23
CA SER A 25 11.06 29.16 -62.53
C SER A 25 12.32 29.83 -61.94
N PRO A 26 12.88 30.90 -62.54
CA PRO A 26 14.28 31.31 -62.36
C PRO A 26 14.49 32.66 -61.64
N ALA A 27 15.77 32.92 -61.33
CA ALA A 27 16.41 34.24 -61.11
C ALA A 27 16.01 34.99 -59.81
N GLN A 28 16.90 35.67 -59.08
CA GLN A 28 18.01 36.52 -59.51
C GLN A 28 19.14 36.58 -58.47
N LEU A 29 20.32 36.88 -59.01
CA LEU A 29 21.56 37.30 -58.35
C LEU A 29 21.37 38.51 -57.44
N LEU A 30 22.04 38.52 -56.29
CA LEU A 30 22.66 39.72 -55.76
C LEU A 30 23.90 39.37 -54.94
N SER A 31 25.02 39.88 -55.44
CA SER A 31 26.33 39.94 -54.81
C SER A 31 26.26 40.57 -53.41
N TYR A 32 27.16 40.17 -52.51
CA TYR A 32 28.25 41.02 -52.02
C TYR A 32 29.05 40.24 -50.97
N ARG A 33 30.33 39.99 -51.28
CA ARG A 33 31.35 39.65 -50.28
C ARG A 33 31.54 40.88 -49.39
N PHE A 34 31.41 40.71 -48.08
CA PHE A 34 32.10 41.55 -47.11
C PHE A 34 32.93 40.65 -46.20
N LEU A 35 34.24 40.75 -46.36
CA LEU A 35 35.23 40.26 -45.42
C LEU A 35 35.29 41.29 -44.28
N SER A 36 34.95 40.90 -43.05
CA SER A 36 35.55 41.53 -41.87
C SER A 36 35.44 40.63 -40.63
N THR A 37 36.58 40.04 -40.29
CA THR A 37 37.23 40.06 -38.98
C THR A 37 36.39 39.89 -37.70
N THR A 38 36.74 38.81 -36.99
CA THR A 38 36.81 38.67 -35.52
C THR A 38 35.55 38.92 -34.68
N HIS A 39 34.95 37.84 -34.19
CA HIS A 39 34.93 37.54 -32.75
C HIS A 39 34.38 36.12 -32.51
N CYS A 40 35.25 35.19 -32.08
CA CYS A 40 34.81 33.94 -31.47
C CYS A 40 34.19 34.27 -30.11
N LEU A 41 32.88 34.51 -30.07
CA LEU A 41 32.12 34.47 -28.83
C LEU A 41 32.07 33.02 -28.36
N ARG A 42 33.05 32.67 -27.52
CA ARG A 42 33.01 31.51 -26.63
C ARG A 42 31.78 31.68 -25.73
N THR A 43 30.66 31.10 -26.13
CA THR A 43 29.54 30.87 -25.23
C THR A 43 29.99 29.84 -24.20
N THR A 44 30.39 30.32 -23.02
CA THR A 44 30.49 29.44 -21.86
C THR A 44 29.09 28.84 -21.62
N PRO A 45 28.98 27.52 -21.41
CA PRO A 45 27.70 26.94 -21.04
C PRO A 45 27.24 27.61 -19.74
N PRO A 46 25.96 28.00 -19.61
CA PRO A 46 25.48 28.59 -18.38
C PRO A 46 25.72 27.60 -17.24
N SER A 47 26.46 28.08 -16.24
CA SER A 47 26.71 27.43 -14.97
C SER A 47 25.44 26.75 -14.48
N LYS A 48 25.51 25.42 -14.28
CA LYS A 48 24.49 24.67 -13.57
C LYS A 48 24.34 25.31 -12.20
N LYS A 49 23.35 26.19 -12.04
CA LYS A 49 22.77 26.46 -10.73
C LYS A 49 22.18 25.13 -10.27
N THR A 50 22.95 24.43 -9.45
CA THR A 50 22.49 23.33 -8.61
C THR A 50 21.35 23.88 -7.77
N ILE A 51 20.12 23.76 -8.26
CA ILE A 51 18.94 23.85 -7.42
C ILE A 51 19.01 22.59 -6.56
N THR A 52 19.53 22.76 -5.35
CA THR A 52 19.37 21.80 -4.25
C THR A 52 17.86 21.62 -4.04
N LYS A 53 17.29 20.60 -4.71
CA LYS A 53 15.99 20.05 -4.35
C LYS A 53 16.16 19.28 -3.04
N ASN A 54 16.31 20.00 -1.95
CA ASN A 54 16.11 19.47 -0.61
C ASN A 54 14.59 19.32 -0.41
N ASN A 55 14.04 18.22 -0.95
CA ASN A 55 12.70 17.71 -0.62
C ASN A 55 12.61 16.22 -1.05
N GLU A 56 13.72 15.49 -0.97
CA GLU A 56 13.61 14.05 -0.80
C GLU A 56 13.17 13.83 0.64
N SER A 57 11.90 13.44 0.83
CA SER A 57 11.39 12.96 2.10
C SER A 57 12.31 11.86 2.60
N GLN A 58 13.24 12.21 3.49
CA GLN A 58 14.21 11.28 4.05
C GLN A 58 13.44 10.22 4.82
N ILE A 59 13.32 9.02 4.25
CA ILE A 59 12.76 7.88 4.96
C ILE A 59 13.80 7.51 6.01
N SER A 60 13.54 7.85 7.27
CA SER A 60 14.48 7.54 8.34
C SER A 60 14.54 6.03 8.56
N SER A 61 15.75 5.51 8.78
CA SER A 61 15.98 4.13 9.22
C SER A 61 15.66 3.92 10.71
N ASP A 62 15.30 5.00 11.42
CA ASP A 62 15.07 4.96 12.85
C ASP A 62 13.80 4.18 13.20
N VAL A 63 14.00 3.21 14.10
CA VAL A 63 12.94 2.34 14.62
C VAL A 63 12.04 3.10 15.59
N PHE A 64 12.60 4.03 16.35
CA PHE A 64 11.89 4.81 17.37
C PHE A 64 11.48 6.17 16.84
N THR A 65 10.37 6.20 16.11
CA THR A 65 9.67 7.44 15.77
C THR A 65 8.34 7.48 16.51
N ILE A 66 7.78 8.68 16.74
CA ILE A 66 6.48 8.85 17.43
C ILE A 66 5.39 7.99 16.75
N PRO A 67 5.23 7.98 15.41
CA PRO A 67 4.27 7.09 14.75
C PRO A 67 4.52 5.61 15.05
N ASN A 68 5.77 5.13 15.01
CA ASN A 68 6.07 3.72 15.26
C ASN A 68 5.75 3.30 16.69
N VAL A 69 5.97 4.17 17.69
CA VAL A 69 5.62 3.87 19.09
C VAL A 69 4.10 3.70 19.24
N ILE A 70 3.32 4.52 18.55
CA ILE A 70 1.86 4.41 18.51
C ILE A 70 1.45 3.09 17.83
N THR A 71 2.05 2.74 16.69
CA THR A 71 1.78 1.45 16.03
C THR A 71 2.14 0.25 16.93
N MET A 72 3.26 0.33 17.67
CA MET A 72 3.66 -0.72 18.61
C MET A 72 2.68 -0.85 19.80
N SER A 73 2.14 0.26 20.31
CA SER A 73 1.11 0.20 21.35
C SER A 73 -0.18 -0.46 20.82
N ARG A 74 -0.55 -0.23 19.54
CA ARG A 74 -1.68 -0.92 18.89
C ARG A 74 -1.48 -2.43 18.81
N ILE A 75 -0.27 -2.88 18.45
CA ILE A 75 0.07 -4.30 18.42
C ILE A 75 -0.09 -4.92 19.81
N ALA A 76 0.34 -4.22 20.87
CA ALA A 76 0.20 -4.71 22.24
C ALA A 76 -1.27 -4.70 22.75
N THR A 77 -2.08 -3.72 22.35
CA THR A 77 -3.49 -3.62 22.77
C THR A 77 -4.41 -4.58 22.02
N THR A 78 -4.07 -4.96 20.79
CA THR A 78 -4.86 -5.91 19.97
C THR A 78 -5.22 -7.23 20.67
N PRO A 79 -4.28 -8.01 21.25
CA PRO A 79 -4.64 -9.23 21.98
C PRO A 79 -5.50 -8.95 23.22
N LEU A 80 -5.32 -7.79 23.87
CA LEU A 80 -6.16 -7.38 25.00
C LEU A 80 -7.61 -7.15 24.57
N VAL A 81 -7.84 -6.57 23.39
CA VAL A 81 -9.19 -6.43 22.82
C VAL A 81 -9.86 -7.80 22.70
N GLY A 82 -9.17 -8.77 22.07
CA GLY A 82 -9.68 -10.13 21.93
C GLY A 82 -9.96 -10.79 23.29
N TYR A 83 -9.03 -10.65 24.24
CA TYR A 83 -9.18 -11.18 25.60
C TYR A 83 -10.43 -10.61 26.30
N PHE A 84 -10.61 -9.29 26.29
CA PHE A 84 -11.76 -8.66 26.96
C PHE A 84 -13.11 -9.01 26.31
N ILE A 85 -13.15 -9.20 24.98
CA ILE A 85 -14.34 -9.72 24.28
C ILE A 85 -14.67 -11.13 24.78
N LEU A 86 -13.68 -12.01 24.86
CA LEU A 86 -13.88 -13.40 25.32
C LEU A 86 -14.24 -13.48 26.81
N SER A 87 -13.69 -12.60 27.65
CA SER A 87 -14.02 -12.49 29.08
C SER A 87 -15.33 -11.76 29.36
N ASN A 88 -16.09 -11.37 28.32
CA ASN A 88 -17.35 -10.63 28.43
C ASN A 88 -17.23 -9.28 29.17
N ASN A 89 -16.04 -8.67 29.19
CA ASN A 89 -15.80 -7.35 29.78
C ASN A 89 -15.73 -6.31 28.66
N LEU A 90 -16.89 -5.81 28.27
CA LEU A 90 -17.07 -5.12 26.99
C LEU A 90 -16.68 -3.63 27.02
N ILE A 91 -16.68 -3.01 28.19
CA ILE A 91 -16.26 -1.61 28.37
C ILE A 91 -14.78 -1.41 27.97
N PRO A 92 -13.81 -2.15 28.55
CA PRO A 92 -12.41 -2.04 28.14
C PRO A 92 -12.19 -2.57 26.72
N ALA A 93 -12.93 -3.58 26.26
CA ALA A 93 -12.85 -4.05 24.87
C ALA A 93 -13.18 -2.93 23.87
N MET A 94 -14.28 -2.21 24.09
CA MET A 94 -14.68 -1.08 23.26
C MET A 94 -13.67 0.07 23.34
N GLY A 95 -13.23 0.42 24.56
CA GLY A 95 -12.26 1.49 24.77
C GLY A 95 -10.93 1.23 24.04
N LEU A 96 -10.40 0.00 24.15
CA LEU A 96 -9.17 -0.40 23.47
C LEU A 96 -9.35 -0.53 21.95
N PHE A 97 -10.49 -1.04 21.48
CA PHE A 97 -10.79 -1.10 20.05
C PHE A 97 -10.86 0.32 19.45
N ALA A 98 -11.61 1.22 20.09
CA ALA A 98 -11.72 2.62 19.67
C ALA A 98 -10.36 3.33 19.73
N TYR A 99 -9.57 3.10 20.78
CA TYR A 99 -8.20 3.60 20.89
C TYR A 99 -7.36 3.15 19.68
N SER A 100 -7.37 1.86 19.34
CA SER A 100 -6.62 1.31 18.21
C SER A 100 -7.04 1.89 16.87
N CYS A 101 -8.35 2.10 16.65
CA CYS A 101 -8.83 2.74 15.42
C CYS A 101 -8.43 4.21 15.33
N ILE A 102 -8.57 4.98 16.41
CA ILE A 102 -8.23 6.41 16.42
C ILE A 102 -6.74 6.62 16.24
N THR A 103 -5.92 5.79 16.89
CA THR A 103 -4.46 5.89 16.82
C THR A 103 -3.90 5.56 15.43
N ASP A 104 -4.52 4.65 14.67
CA ASP A 104 -4.18 4.38 13.25
C ASP A 104 -4.40 5.61 12.34
N PHE A 105 -5.50 6.33 12.55
CA PHE A 105 -5.71 7.57 11.78
C PHE A 105 -4.70 8.65 12.19
N LEU A 106 -4.35 8.69 13.48
CA LEU A 106 -3.48 9.71 14.05
C LEU A 106 -2.02 9.51 13.63
N ASP A 107 -1.47 8.29 13.72
CA ASP A 107 -0.07 8.02 13.33
C ASP A 107 0.16 8.26 11.82
N GLY A 108 -0.79 7.85 10.98
CA GLY A 108 -0.77 8.12 9.54
C GLY A 108 -0.92 9.61 9.22
N TYR A 109 -1.69 10.36 10.01
CA TYR A 109 -1.78 11.81 9.88
C TYR A 109 -0.49 12.51 10.29
N ILE A 110 0.10 12.14 11.43
CA ILE A 110 1.36 12.69 11.93
C ILE A 110 2.50 12.40 10.94
N ALA A 111 2.62 11.16 10.45
CA ALA A 111 3.64 10.79 9.49
C ALA A 111 3.55 11.59 8.17
N ARG A 112 2.33 11.93 7.72
CA ARG A 112 2.12 12.77 6.53
C ARG A 112 2.39 14.25 6.79
N LYS A 113 1.95 14.79 7.93
CA LYS A 113 2.07 16.21 8.27
C LYS A 113 3.50 16.62 8.60
N TYR A 114 4.22 15.77 9.32
CA TYR A 114 5.58 16.05 9.80
C TYR A 114 6.66 15.37 8.96
N TYR A 115 6.31 14.75 7.83
CA TYR A 115 7.23 14.00 6.97
C TYR A 115 8.04 12.91 7.69
N LEU A 116 7.55 12.43 8.83
CA LEU A 116 8.16 11.38 9.66
C LEU A 116 7.82 9.98 9.12
N LYS A 117 8.22 9.70 7.88
CA LYS A 117 8.07 8.35 7.30
C LYS A 117 9.30 7.51 7.66
N SER A 118 9.08 6.38 8.30
CA SER A 118 10.14 5.41 8.57
C SER A 118 9.92 4.11 7.78
N VAL A 119 11.00 3.38 7.51
CA VAL A 119 10.88 2.04 6.88
C VAL A 119 10.10 1.10 7.80
N ALA A 120 10.37 1.15 9.10
CA ALA A 120 9.71 0.31 10.11
C ALA A 120 8.18 0.55 10.14
N GLY A 121 7.74 1.81 10.22
CA GLY A 121 6.31 2.16 10.24
C GLY A 121 5.58 1.65 9.00
N SER A 122 6.18 1.78 7.82
CA SER A 122 5.57 1.31 6.56
C SER A 122 5.22 -0.18 6.52
N ILE A 123 5.82 -0.98 7.41
CA ILE A 123 5.58 -2.42 7.56
C ILE A 123 4.76 -2.70 8.81
N LEU A 124 5.04 -2.01 9.92
CA LEU A 124 4.33 -2.20 11.17
C LEU A 124 2.86 -1.78 11.06
N ASP A 125 2.54 -0.69 10.34
CA ASP A 125 1.16 -0.18 10.28
C ASP A 125 0.22 -1.21 9.63
N PRO A 126 0.51 -1.77 8.43
CA PRO A 126 -0.33 -2.79 7.84
C PRO A 126 -0.41 -4.10 8.65
N ILE A 127 0.63 -4.42 9.43
CA ILE A 127 0.63 -5.59 10.32
C ILE A 127 -0.30 -5.34 11.50
N ALA A 128 -0.17 -4.20 12.17
CA ALA A 128 -1.00 -3.82 13.31
C ALA A 128 -2.49 -3.82 12.93
N ASP A 129 -2.83 -3.25 11.78
CA ASP A 129 -4.20 -3.26 11.25
C ASP A 129 -4.71 -4.68 11.06
N LYS A 130 -3.94 -5.55 10.40
CA LYS A 130 -4.35 -6.94 10.16
C LYS A 130 -4.50 -7.73 11.44
N LEU A 131 -3.62 -7.53 12.42
CA LEU A 131 -3.73 -8.18 13.72
C LEU A 131 -5.01 -7.76 14.45
N LEU A 132 -5.35 -6.47 14.45
CA LEU A 132 -6.58 -5.97 15.07
C LEU A 132 -7.82 -6.60 14.41
N MET A 133 -7.85 -6.61 13.08
CA MET A 133 -8.96 -7.16 12.31
C MET A 133 -9.12 -8.67 12.53
N ILE A 134 -8.03 -9.43 12.46
CA ILE A 134 -8.04 -10.89 12.66
C ILE A 134 -8.48 -11.23 14.08
N THR A 135 -7.85 -10.61 15.09
CA THR A 135 -8.15 -10.85 16.50
C THR A 135 -9.59 -10.55 16.83
N THR A 136 -10.10 -9.38 16.39
CA THR A 136 -11.47 -8.98 16.67
C THR A 136 -12.48 -9.86 15.93
N THR A 137 -12.21 -10.22 14.67
CA THR A 137 -13.09 -11.11 13.89
C THR A 137 -13.18 -12.50 14.54
N ILE A 138 -12.04 -13.05 14.97
CA ILE A 138 -11.99 -14.35 15.66
C ILE A 138 -12.77 -14.27 16.97
N ALA A 139 -12.51 -13.26 17.80
CA ALA A 139 -13.16 -13.10 19.09
C ALA A 139 -14.68 -12.93 18.97
N LEU A 140 -15.17 -12.27 17.91
CA LEU A 140 -16.61 -12.08 17.67
C LEU A 140 -17.31 -13.27 16.99
N SER A 141 -16.57 -14.13 16.29
CA SER A 141 -17.17 -15.19 15.45
C SER A 141 -17.05 -16.59 16.05
N LEU A 142 -16.00 -16.90 16.81
CA LEU A 142 -15.71 -18.25 17.28
C LEU A 142 -16.05 -18.43 18.77
N PRO A 143 -16.46 -19.64 19.20
CA PRO A 143 -16.56 -19.98 20.62
C PRO A 143 -15.17 -19.92 21.29
N PRO A 144 -15.06 -19.47 22.55
CA PRO A 144 -16.12 -19.17 23.52
C PRO A 144 -16.72 -17.75 23.42
N GLY A 145 -16.43 -17.00 22.35
CA GLY A 145 -16.94 -15.65 22.14
C GLY A 145 -18.45 -15.58 21.84
N PRO A 146 -19.01 -14.38 21.62
CA PRO A 146 -20.46 -14.16 21.51
C PRO A 146 -21.11 -14.64 20.20
N GLN A 147 -20.31 -15.07 19.21
CA GLN A 147 -20.80 -15.60 17.92
C GLN A 147 -21.74 -14.62 17.18
N LEU A 148 -21.46 -13.32 17.32
CA LEU A 148 -22.25 -12.25 16.73
C LEU A 148 -22.08 -12.18 15.20
N VAL A 149 -20.85 -12.41 14.73
CA VAL A 149 -20.51 -12.44 13.31
C VAL A 149 -20.81 -13.83 12.75
N PRO A 150 -21.63 -13.95 11.69
CA PRO A 150 -21.88 -15.24 11.04
C PRO A 150 -20.56 -15.90 10.56
N PRO A 151 -20.36 -17.21 10.77
CA PRO A 151 -19.12 -17.90 10.42
C PRO A 151 -18.72 -17.72 8.96
N LEU A 152 -19.68 -17.73 8.03
CA LEU A 152 -19.41 -17.54 6.60
C LEU A 152 -18.74 -16.18 6.30
N ILE A 153 -19.23 -15.11 6.94
CA ILE A 153 -18.69 -13.76 6.77
C ILE A 153 -17.29 -13.70 7.38
N ALA A 154 -17.11 -14.27 8.57
CA ALA A 154 -15.81 -14.33 9.23
C ALA A 154 -14.77 -15.11 8.41
N THR A 155 -15.13 -16.27 7.85
CA THR A 155 -14.24 -17.06 7.00
C THR A 155 -13.83 -16.30 5.74
N LEU A 156 -14.75 -15.58 5.08
CA LEU A 156 -14.42 -14.76 3.92
C LEU A 156 -13.46 -13.62 4.27
N ILE A 157 -13.74 -12.92 5.37
CA ILE A 157 -12.88 -11.84 5.89
C ILE A 157 -11.47 -12.36 6.19
N LEU A 158 -11.36 -13.42 7.00
CA LEU A 158 -10.09 -14.00 7.41
C LEU A 158 -9.34 -14.58 6.22
N GLY A 159 -10.02 -15.32 5.35
CA GLY A 159 -9.43 -15.92 4.15
C GLY A 159 -8.82 -14.86 3.23
N ARG A 160 -9.53 -13.76 3.00
CA ARG A 160 -9.00 -12.63 2.21
C ARG A 160 -7.81 -11.98 2.89
N ASP A 161 -7.87 -11.74 4.19
CA ASP A 161 -6.79 -11.07 4.92
C ASP A 161 -5.51 -11.92 4.96
N VAL A 162 -5.65 -13.24 5.12
CA VAL A 162 -4.55 -14.21 4.98
C VAL A 162 -4.00 -14.23 3.56
N LEU A 163 -4.85 -14.27 2.53
CA LEU A 163 -4.41 -14.24 1.13
C LEU A 163 -3.61 -12.97 0.81
N LEU A 164 -4.02 -11.81 1.31
CA LEU A 164 -3.26 -10.57 1.14
C LEU A 164 -1.93 -10.58 1.91
N GLY A 165 -1.92 -11.13 3.13
CA GLY A 165 -0.69 -11.29 3.90
C GLY A 165 0.33 -12.17 3.19
N ILE A 166 -0.10 -13.35 2.71
CA ILE A 166 0.73 -14.28 1.94
C ILE A 166 1.21 -13.62 0.64
N SER A 167 0.31 -12.94 -0.09
CA SER A 167 0.68 -12.24 -1.33
C SER A 167 1.77 -11.19 -1.08
N GLY A 168 1.66 -10.42 0.01
CA GLY A 168 2.69 -9.45 0.40
C GLY A 168 4.05 -10.10 0.68
N VAL A 169 4.06 -11.22 1.41
CA VAL A 169 5.27 -12.00 1.70
C VAL A 169 5.91 -12.55 0.43
N VAL A 170 5.11 -13.15 -0.47
CA VAL A 170 5.59 -13.73 -1.72
C VAL A 170 6.13 -12.66 -2.67
N ILE A 171 5.41 -11.55 -2.86
CA ILE A 171 5.84 -10.44 -3.71
C ILE A 171 7.18 -9.89 -3.21
N ARG A 172 7.34 -9.74 -1.90
CA ARG A 172 8.58 -9.28 -1.30
C ARG A 172 9.72 -10.27 -1.54
N TYR A 173 9.48 -11.57 -1.33
CA TYR A 173 10.46 -12.61 -1.58
C TYR A 173 10.94 -12.61 -3.04
N VAL A 174 10.01 -12.61 -4.00
CA VAL A 174 10.33 -12.57 -5.44
C VAL A 174 11.11 -11.30 -5.80
N SER A 175 10.72 -10.16 -5.25
CA SER A 175 11.40 -8.89 -5.51
C SER A 175 12.83 -8.87 -4.96
N MET A 176 13.06 -9.51 -3.81
CA MET A 176 14.41 -9.67 -3.24
C MET A 176 15.29 -10.54 -4.13
N CYS A 177 14.80 -11.70 -4.57
CA CYS A 177 15.55 -12.59 -5.48
C CYS A 177 15.92 -11.91 -6.80
N LYS A 178 15.04 -11.04 -7.30
CA LYS A 178 15.22 -10.33 -8.56
C LYS A 178 16.17 -9.14 -8.47
N LYS A 179 16.16 -8.41 -7.35
CA LYS A 179 17.00 -7.21 -7.13
C LYS A 179 18.40 -7.56 -6.61
N TYR A 180 18.50 -8.58 -5.75
CA TYR A 180 19.74 -8.97 -5.07
C TYR A 180 20.28 -10.30 -5.58
N THR A 181 20.22 -10.54 -6.89
CA THR A 181 20.62 -11.82 -7.53
C THR A 181 22.06 -12.26 -7.23
N LYS A 182 22.95 -11.33 -6.84
CA LYS A 182 24.34 -11.65 -6.47
C LYS A 182 24.54 -12.02 -4.99
N GLU A 183 23.61 -11.65 -4.11
CA GLU A 183 23.67 -12.01 -2.68
C GLU A 183 22.75 -13.23 -2.43
N LYS A 184 23.20 -14.21 -1.64
CA LYS A 184 22.33 -15.31 -1.24
C LYS A 184 21.22 -14.77 -0.34
N VAL A 185 19.97 -14.87 -0.80
CA VAL A 185 18.79 -14.50 -0.01
C VAL A 185 18.59 -15.55 1.08
N THR A 186 19.21 -15.34 2.24
CA THR A 186 19.04 -16.19 3.42
C THR A 186 17.76 -15.80 4.19
N TRP A 187 17.17 -16.74 4.95
CA TRP A 187 16.03 -16.47 5.83
C TRP A 187 16.24 -15.27 6.76
N SER A 188 17.43 -15.13 7.37
CA SER A 188 17.78 -13.97 8.19
C SER A 188 17.81 -12.66 7.38
N SER A 189 18.21 -12.72 6.11
CA SER A 189 18.21 -11.56 5.21
C SER A 189 16.79 -11.09 4.86
N TYR A 190 15.84 -12.03 4.78
CA TYR A 190 14.44 -11.73 4.53
C TYR A 190 13.84 -10.89 5.68
N TRP A 191 14.16 -11.22 6.94
CA TRP A 191 13.68 -10.47 8.10
C TRP A 191 14.43 -9.15 8.35
N ASN A 192 15.54 -8.90 7.64
CA ASN A 192 16.29 -7.65 7.73
C ASN A 192 15.71 -6.55 6.83
N PHE A 193 14.55 -6.00 7.22
CA PHE A 193 13.85 -4.94 6.48
C PHE A 193 14.67 -3.66 6.31
N PHE A 194 15.51 -3.30 7.28
CA PHE A 194 16.32 -2.07 7.27
C PHE A 194 17.41 -2.09 6.20
N LYS A 195 18.00 -3.26 5.92
CA LYS A 195 19.08 -3.41 4.95
C LYS A 195 18.55 -3.47 3.50
N TYR A 196 17.32 -3.94 3.32
CA TYR A 196 16.75 -4.22 1.99
C TYR A 196 15.32 -3.65 1.84
N PRO A 197 15.16 -2.32 1.68
CA PRO A 197 13.88 -1.70 1.35
C PRO A 197 13.52 -2.06 -0.10
N THR A 198 12.67 -3.08 -0.26
CA THR A 198 12.57 -3.77 -1.55
C THR A 198 11.26 -3.52 -2.29
N VAL A 199 10.13 -3.31 -1.61
CA VAL A 199 8.85 -3.11 -2.31
C VAL A 199 7.91 -2.22 -1.51
N LEU A 200 7.41 -1.16 -2.14
CA LEU A 200 6.17 -0.49 -1.73
C LEU A 200 5.04 -1.11 -2.54
N VAL A 201 4.33 -2.08 -1.95
CA VAL A 201 3.16 -2.67 -2.60
C VAL A 201 2.04 -1.65 -2.46
N THR A 202 1.74 -0.88 -3.51
CA THR A 202 0.64 0.09 -3.45
C THR A 202 -0.68 -0.67 -3.47
N PRO A 203 -1.47 -0.65 -2.37
CA PRO A 203 -2.72 -1.38 -2.36
C PRO A 203 -3.71 -0.75 -3.32
N THR A 204 -4.49 -1.59 -3.99
CA THR A 204 -5.56 -1.12 -4.89
C THR A 204 -6.60 -0.32 -4.09
N ARG A 205 -7.22 0.68 -4.73
CA ARG A 205 -8.26 1.49 -4.08
C ARG A 205 -9.42 0.65 -3.57
N ILE A 206 -9.76 -0.42 -4.28
CA ILE A 206 -10.82 -1.37 -3.93
C ILE A 206 -10.50 -2.08 -2.60
N SER A 207 -9.24 -2.50 -2.42
CA SER A 207 -8.78 -3.19 -1.22
C SER A 207 -8.83 -2.30 0.03
N LYS A 208 -8.58 -1.00 -0.13
CA LYS A 208 -8.66 -0.01 0.95
C LYS A 208 -10.09 0.18 1.43
N TRP A 209 -11.03 0.37 0.50
CA TRP A 209 -12.44 0.53 0.84
C TRP A 209 -13.01 -0.71 1.53
N ASN A 210 -12.62 -1.92 1.11
CA ASN A 210 -13.06 -3.14 1.79
C ASN A 210 -12.60 -3.19 3.25
N THR A 211 -11.32 -2.95 3.50
CA THR A 211 -10.78 -2.96 4.87
C THR A 211 -11.42 -1.86 5.73
N PHE A 212 -11.72 -0.69 5.16
CA PHE A 212 -12.43 0.38 5.86
C PHE A 212 -13.85 -0.02 6.27
N LEU A 213 -14.62 -0.62 5.35
CA LEU A 213 -15.96 -1.13 5.63
C LEU A 213 -15.93 -2.25 6.67
N GLN A 214 -14.92 -3.12 6.61
CA GLN A 214 -14.69 -4.19 7.58
C GLN A 214 -14.42 -3.63 8.98
N MET A 215 -13.62 -2.55 9.11
CA MET A 215 -13.39 -1.88 10.41
C MET A 215 -14.68 -1.35 11.01
N ILE A 216 -15.52 -0.71 10.19
CA ILE A 216 -16.84 -0.22 10.64
C ILE A 216 -17.71 -1.39 11.11
N TYR A 217 -17.77 -2.47 10.32
CA TYR A 217 -18.55 -3.65 10.66
C TYR A 217 -18.13 -4.29 12.00
N LEU A 218 -16.83 -4.47 12.22
CA LEU A 218 -16.33 -5.00 13.50
C LEU A 218 -16.58 -4.03 14.66
N GLY A 219 -16.39 -2.72 14.45
CA GLY A 219 -16.68 -1.70 15.46
C GLY A 219 -18.17 -1.69 15.87
N LEU A 220 -19.08 -1.80 14.90
CA LEU A 220 -20.51 -1.99 15.16
C LEU A 220 -20.77 -3.28 15.94
N GLY A 221 -20.07 -4.37 15.62
CA GLY A 221 -20.16 -5.63 16.36
C GLY A 221 -19.80 -5.47 17.84
N VAL A 222 -18.63 -4.88 18.14
CA VAL A 222 -18.22 -4.59 19.52
C VAL A 222 -19.22 -3.63 20.20
N GLY A 223 -19.78 -2.66 19.47
CA GLY A 223 -20.77 -1.72 19.98
C GLY A 223 -22.11 -2.34 20.36
N ILE A 224 -22.60 -3.27 19.54
CA ILE A 224 -23.83 -4.00 19.84
C ILE A 224 -23.68 -4.82 21.11
N LEU A 225 -22.54 -5.50 21.29
CA LEU A 225 -22.28 -6.26 22.52
C LEU A 225 -22.35 -5.37 23.75
N LEU A 226 -21.76 -4.17 23.70
CA LEU A 226 -21.80 -3.22 24.82
C LEU A 226 -23.23 -2.82 25.21
N MET A 227 -24.16 -2.83 24.24
CA MET A 227 -25.56 -2.50 24.48
C MET A 227 -26.36 -3.67 25.09
N GLU A 228 -25.92 -4.92 24.98
CA GLU A 228 -26.63 -6.09 25.51
C GLU A 228 -26.85 -6.08 27.03
N PRO A 229 -25.85 -5.82 27.90
CA PRO A 229 -26.01 -5.89 29.36
C PRO A 229 -26.91 -4.79 29.94
N TYR A 230 -27.23 -3.73 29.18
CA TYR A 230 -28.09 -2.64 29.65
C TYR A 230 -29.57 -3.05 29.90
N LYS A 231 -29.93 -4.31 29.62
CA LYS A 231 -31.28 -4.86 29.85
C LYS A 231 -31.60 -5.12 31.33
N LYS A 232 -30.61 -5.12 32.23
CA LYS A 232 -30.80 -5.53 33.64
C LYS A 232 -31.37 -4.45 34.58
N THR A 233 -31.47 -3.20 34.12
CA THR A 233 -32.07 -2.09 34.88
C THR A 233 -33.51 -1.93 34.40
N GLY A 234 -34.48 -2.41 35.20
CA GLY A 234 -35.90 -2.58 34.85
C GLY A 234 -36.73 -1.32 34.53
N LYS A 235 -36.17 -0.33 33.85
CA LYS A 235 -36.89 0.75 33.17
C LYS A 235 -36.65 0.60 31.68
N SER A 236 -37.48 -0.21 31.02
CA SER A 236 -37.52 -0.33 29.58
C SER A 236 -37.97 1.01 29.00
N HIS A 237 -37.04 1.88 28.67
CA HIS A 237 -37.32 3.05 27.82
C HIS A 237 -37.52 2.51 26.40
N ASP A 238 -38.69 2.73 25.82
CA ASP A 238 -39.13 2.23 24.51
C ASP A 238 -38.16 2.59 23.36
N GLY A 239 -37.36 3.64 23.57
CA GLY A 239 -36.30 4.07 22.64
C GLY A 239 -35.10 3.13 22.56
N TRP A 240 -34.68 2.49 23.67
CA TRP A 240 -33.47 1.65 23.68
C TRP A 240 -33.67 0.34 22.93
N THR A 241 -34.86 -0.23 22.97
CA THR A 241 -35.21 -1.45 22.24
C THR A 241 -35.25 -1.18 20.74
N THR A 242 -35.84 -0.07 20.33
CA THR A 242 -35.89 0.39 18.93
C THR A 242 -34.49 0.65 18.38
N LEU A 243 -33.63 1.33 19.15
CA LEU A 243 -32.25 1.60 18.74
C LEU A 243 -31.43 0.31 18.56
N LYS A 244 -31.55 -0.65 19.47
CA LYS A 244 -30.88 -1.94 19.38
C LYS A 244 -31.29 -2.72 18.13
N GLU A 245 -32.58 -2.72 17.84
CA GLU A 245 -33.11 -3.38 16.65
C GLU A 245 -32.59 -2.73 15.37
N GLN A 246 -32.57 -1.39 15.31
CA GLN A 246 -31.97 -0.66 14.19
C GLN A 246 -30.47 -0.95 14.06
N ALA A 247 -29.73 -0.98 15.17
CA ALA A 247 -28.31 -1.31 15.16
C ALA A 247 -28.05 -2.74 14.65
N ARG A 248 -28.88 -3.72 15.06
CA ARG A 248 -28.76 -5.10 14.59
C ARG A 248 -29.08 -5.24 13.11
N ARG A 249 -30.09 -4.53 12.61
CA ARG A 249 -30.40 -4.46 11.17
C ARG A 249 -29.26 -3.83 10.39
N ALA A 250 -28.72 -2.71 10.88
CA ALA A 250 -27.56 -2.05 10.28
C ALA A 250 -26.33 -2.97 10.25
N PHE A 251 -26.07 -3.70 11.34
CA PHE A 251 -24.98 -4.68 11.40
C PHE A 251 -25.14 -5.79 10.37
N ASN A 252 -26.33 -6.38 10.26
CA ASN A 252 -26.59 -7.41 9.25
C ASN A 252 -26.42 -6.85 7.83
N PHE A 253 -26.96 -5.67 7.54
CA PHE A 253 -26.79 -4.99 6.26
C PHE A 253 -25.32 -4.72 5.95
N MET A 254 -24.57 -4.20 6.92
CA MET A 254 -23.13 -3.97 6.78
C MET A 254 -22.37 -5.27 6.55
N GLY A 255 -22.78 -6.38 7.17
CA GLY A 255 -22.23 -7.70 6.90
C GLY A 255 -22.38 -8.13 5.44
N TYR A 256 -23.54 -7.89 4.83
CA TYR A 256 -23.76 -8.13 3.40
C TYR A 256 -22.88 -7.22 2.53
N VAL A 257 -22.81 -5.93 2.85
CA VAL A 257 -21.94 -4.97 2.13
C VAL A 257 -20.49 -5.43 2.17
N VAL A 258 -19.96 -5.75 3.36
CA VAL A 258 -18.58 -6.25 3.55
C VAL A 258 -18.34 -7.55 2.77
N THR A 259 -19.32 -8.45 2.75
CA THR A 259 -19.23 -9.72 2.01
C THR A 259 -19.09 -9.47 0.51
N VAL A 260 -19.97 -8.65 -0.05
CA VAL A 260 -19.96 -8.28 -1.48
C VAL A 260 -18.66 -7.58 -1.84
N THR A 261 -18.21 -6.61 -1.03
CA THR A 261 -16.97 -5.88 -1.30
C THR A 261 -15.73 -6.75 -1.11
N THR A 262 -15.77 -7.75 -0.24
CA THR A 262 -14.66 -8.69 -0.02
C THR A 262 -14.51 -9.62 -1.23
N ILE A 263 -15.62 -10.17 -1.73
CA ILE A 263 -15.64 -10.97 -2.96
C ILE A 263 -15.15 -10.12 -4.13
N TRP A 264 -15.74 -8.93 -4.32
CA TRP A 264 -15.35 -8.01 -5.39
C TRP A 264 -13.87 -7.64 -5.34
N SER A 265 -13.35 -7.31 -4.14
CA SER A 265 -11.93 -7.03 -3.94
C SER A 265 -11.08 -8.24 -4.28
N GLY A 266 -11.43 -9.45 -3.81
CA GLY A 266 -10.68 -10.68 -4.08
C GLY A 266 -10.64 -11.00 -5.57
N THR A 267 -11.78 -10.94 -6.25
CA THR A 267 -11.91 -11.10 -7.70
C THR A 267 -11.03 -10.08 -8.43
N SER A 268 -11.03 -8.81 -8.03
CA SER A 268 -10.16 -7.80 -8.65
C SER A 268 -8.67 -8.11 -8.54
N TYR A 269 -8.22 -8.82 -7.49
CA TYR A 269 -6.82 -9.26 -7.38
C TYR A 269 -6.50 -10.42 -8.33
N LEU A 270 -7.44 -11.35 -8.52
CA LEU A 270 -7.25 -12.50 -9.42
C LEU A 270 -7.26 -12.11 -10.90
N PHE A 271 -8.11 -11.15 -11.29
CA PHE A 271 -8.28 -10.75 -12.69
C PHE A 271 -7.48 -9.49 -13.09
N GLY A 272 -6.87 -8.80 -12.14
CA GLY A 272 -6.11 -7.57 -12.38
C GLY A 272 -4.76 -7.84 -13.03
N LYS A 273 -4.70 -7.87 -14.37
CA LYS A 273 -3.45 -7.99 -15.17
C LYS A 273 -2.40 -6.89 -14.90
N ASN A 274 -2.75 -5.84 -14.15
CA ASN A 274 -1.90 -4.67 -13.89
C ASN A 274 -1.37 -4.58 -12.44
N ALA A 275 -1.68 -5.55 -11.56
CA ALA A 275 -1.34 -5.45 -10.14
C ALA A 275 0.16 -5.65 -9.82
N ILE A 276 0.93 -6.23 -10.76
CA ILE A 276 2.35 -6.55 -10.57
C ILE A 276 3.17 -5.81 -11.64
N THR A 277 3.23 -4.48 -11.53
CA THR A 277 4.27 -3.72 -12.24
C THR A 277 5.53 -3.79 -11.38
N LEU A 278 6.35 -4.82 -11.58
CA LEU A 278 7.68 -4.86 -10.97
C LEU A 278 8.45 -3.66 -11.50
N ILE A 279 8.71 -2.67 -10.65
CA ILE A 279 9.65 -1.58 -10.95
C ILE A 279 11.04 -2.20 -10.89
N LEU A 280 11.43 -2.89 -11.96
CA LEU A 280 12.83 -3.05 -12.31
C LEU A 280 13.27 -1.75 -12.96
N LYS A 281 13.85 -0.85 -12.16
CA LYS A 281 14.65 0.22 -12.71
C LYS A 281 15.94 0.32 -11.93
#